data_AF-A0A940HSI6-F1
#
_entry.id   AF-A0A940HSI6-F1
#
_cell.length_a   1.000
_cell.length_b   1.000
_cell.length_c   1.000
_cell.angle_alpha   90.00
_cell.angle_beta   90.00
_cell.angle_gamma   90.00
#
_symmetry.space_group_name_H-M   'P 1'
#
loop_
_entity.id
_entity.type
_entity.pdbx_description
1 polymer ?
#
loop_
_entity_poly.entity_id
_entity_poly.type
_entity_poly.pdbx_seq_one_letter_code
_entity_poly.pdbx_strand_id
1 'polypeptide(L)'
;PDLVMSGRTVFGHAPAKGQQLEDHYFGSIPERIYAFMRDFEEESYKLGIPLRTRHNEVAPAQFECAPIFEEVSVAVDHNTLLMDIMDRVARRHKLRVLMHEKPFAGINGSGKHNNWSMATDTGVNLLAPGKTPKTNLMFLTFFVNTIKAVHDYADTLRASIASAGNDHRLGANEAPPAIISVFIGQYLAKVLEDVKERVGDKFDEQDEAILKLDLHRSIPELLLDNTDRNRTSPFAFTGNKFEFRAVGSTANCANPMTTLNTIMAETLKKFKAEVDGLIEKGEKKEIAIMHVIREYIVSSEKVLFEGDGYSDEWHHEAERRGLPNIPTTPLALDAMVTEKAKHLFESNNVLSHVELEARHEIELEKYIKRVQIEARIMGELCTSHILPAAIKYQNILINNIKGLKEIGLAEESFANQKQILVKISEHINKVSDLVEKMIQARKIANAITNSRTKAIAYQSQVKDQYFDAIRYHVDKLELLVADQYWQLPKYREMLFLR
;
A
#
# COMPACT_ATOMS: atom_id res chain seq x y z
N PRO A 1 -5.83 -16.19 -17.58
CA PRO A 1 -4.51 -16.87 -17.49
C PRO A 1 -3.50 -16.05 -16.68
N ASP A 2 -3.42 -14.76 -17.00
CA ASP A 2 -2.84 -13.71 -16.18
C ASP A 2 -3.19 -13.80 -14.69
N LEU A 3 -4.47 -13.82 -14.32
CA LEU A 3 -4.86 -13.83 -12.90
C LEU A 3 -4.26 -15.01 -12.11
N VAL A 4 -4.08 -16.15 -12.76
CA VAL A 4 -3.47 -17.36 -12.16
C VAL A 4 -1.97 -17.20 -11.98
N MET A 5 -1.29 -16.59 -12.95
CA MET A 5 0.17 -16.58 -13.05
C MET A 5 0.81 -15.34 -12.42
N SER A 6 0.17 -14.18 -12.49
CA SER A 6 0.63 -12.92 -11.88
C SER A 6 -0.16 -12.53 -10.64
N GLY A 7 -1.30 -13.17 -10.35
CA GLY A 7 -2.18 -12.80 -9.23
C GLY A 7 -3.03 -11.56 -9.50
N ARG A 8 -2.87 -10.94 -10.68
CA ARG A 8 -3.64 -9.79 -11.17
C ARG A 8 -3.96 -9.93 -12.64
N THR A 9 -4.94 -9.17 -13.08
CA THR A 9 -5.21 -9.00 -14.50
C THR A 9 -4.22 -8.02 -15.12
N VAL A 10 -3.68 -8.38 -16.29
CA VAL A 10 -2.81 -7.48 -17.09
C VAL A 10 -3.63 -6.71 -18.13
N PHE A 11 -4.77 -7.28 -18.56
CA PHE A 11 -5.74 -6.67 -19.46
C PHE A 11 -7.15 -6.74 -18.86
N GLY A 12 -8.03 -5.87 -19.34
CA GLY A 12 -9.45 -5.90 -19.00
C GLY A 12 -10.03 -4.50 -18.90
N HIS A 13 -11.08 -4.26 -19.67
CA HIS A 13 -11.82 -3.01 -19.63
C HIS A 13 -12.72 -2.93 -18.39
N ALA A 14 -12.81 -1.75 -17.79
CA ALA A 14 -13.68 -1.50 -16.66
C ALA A 14 -15.16 -1.72 -17.03
N PRO A 15 -15.98 -2.35 -16.18
CA PRO A 15 -17.40 -2.55 -16.45
C PRO A 15 -18.18 -1.23 -16.40
N ALA A 16 -19.33 -1.17 -17.08
CA ALA A 16 -20.20 0.02 -17.09
C ALA A 16 -20.71 0.38 -15.68
N LYS A 17 -21.12 -0.63 -14.90
CA LYS A 17 -21.23 -0.52 -13.44
C LYS A 17 -19.94 -1.07 -12.84
N GLY A 18 -19.05 -0.19 -12.42
CA GLY A 18 -17.88 -0.48 -11.60
C GLY A 18 -18.19 -0.20 -10.13
N GLN A 19 -17.37 0.62 -9.49
CA GLN A 19 -17.49 0.97 -8.07
C GLN A 19 -18.34 2.23 -7.82
N GLN A 20 -18.91 2.86 -8.87
CA GLN A 20 -19.52 4.19 -8.77
C GLN A 20 -20.78 4.26 -7.90
N LEU A 21 -21.41 3.13 -7.59
CA LEU A 21 -22.63 3.08 -6.78
C LEU A 21 -22.39 2.72 -5.32
N GLU A 22 -21.12 2.69 -4.86
CA GLU A 22 -20.73 2.25 -3.52
C GLU A 22 -21.50 0.97 -3.16
N ASP A 23 -21.13 -0.19 -3.72
CA ASP A 23 -21.71 -1.46 -3.26
C ASP A 23 -21.50 -1.48 -1.73
N HIS A 24 -22.59 -1.27 -0.98
CA HIS A 24 -22.52 -0.64 0.35
C HIS A 24 -21.41 -1.26 1.21
N TYR A 25 -20.45 -0.44 1.66
CA TYR A 25 -19.54 -0.81 2.74
C TYR A 25 -20.39 -1.25 3.94
N PHE A 26 -20.10 -2.42 4.53
CA PHE A 26 -20.98 -3.14 5.47
C PHE A 26 -22.34 -3.64 4.93
N GLY A 27 -22.49 -3.75 3.61
CA GLY A 27 -23.66 -4.37 2.98
C GLY A 27 -23.76 -5.88 3.24
N SER A 28 -24.87 -6.50 2.81
CA SER A 28 -25.07 -7.94 2.97
C SER A 28 -24.02 -8.76 2.20
N ILE A 29 -23.33 -9.67 2.89
CA ILE A 29 -22.38 -10.61 2.29
C ILE A 29 -23.15 -11.68 1.48
N PRO A 30 -22.81 -11.94 0.20
CA PRO A 30 -23.47 -12.99 -0.58
C PRO A 30 -23.36 -14.36 0.10
N GLU A 31 -24.44 -15.16 0.08
CA GLU A 31 -24.51 -16.43 0.81
C GLU A 31 -23.35 -17.39 0.51
N ARG A 32 -22.94 -17.49 -0.77
CA ARG A 32 -21.81 -18.32 -1.19
C ARG A 32 -20.50 -17.88 -0.53
N ILE A 33 -20.29 -16.57 -0.39
CA ILE A 33 -19.09 -16.03 0.27
C ILE A 33 -19.21 -16.19 1.78
N TYR A 34 -20.39 -15.96 2.35
CA TYR A 34 -20.64 -16.16 3.76
C TYR A 34 -20.39 -17.61 4.21
N ALA A 35 -20.77 -18.59 3.39
CA ALA A 35 -20.46 -20.00 3.63
C ALA A 35 -18.94 -20.27 3.68
N PHE A 36 -18.19 -19.70 2.74
CA PHE A 36 -16.71 -19.73 2.77
C PHE A 36 -16.15 -19.06 4.03
N MET A 37 -16.67 -17.88 4.38
CA MET A 37 -16.21 -17.12 5.55
C MET A 37 -16.39 -17.89 6.85
N ARG A 38 -17.53 -18.57 7.01
CA ARG A 38 -17.79 -19.41 8.17
C ARG A 38 -16.85 -20.62 8.26
N ASP A 39 -16.58 -21.28 7.14
CA ASP A 39 -15.68 -22.45 7.10
C ASP A 39 -14.24 -22.03 7.42
N PHE A 40 -13.72 -20.96 6.82
CA PHE A 40 -12.33 -20.56 7.10
C PHE A 40 -12.17 -20.01 8.52
N GLU A 41 -13.19 -19.34 9.08
CA GLU A 41 -13.17 -18.92 10.48
C GLU A 41 -13.11 -20.12 11.42
N GLU A 42 -13.89 -21.16 11.17
CA GLU A 42 -13.87 -22.38 11.98
C GLU A 42 -12.48 -23.04 11.96
N GLU A 43 -11.86 -23.14 10.78
CA GLU A 43 -10.50 -23.66 10.64
C GLU A 43 -9.45 -22.75 11.31
N SER A 44 -9.65 -21.43 11.27
CA SER A 44 -8.79 -20.44 11.93
C SER A 44 -8.87 -20.57 13.46
N TYR A 45 -10.07 -20.74 14.02
CA TYR A 45 -10.26 -20.94 15.46
C TYR A 45 -9.64 -22.24 15.95
N LYS A 46 -9.68 -23.33 15.16
CA LYS A 46 -8.99 -24.59 15.48
C LYS A 46 -7.47 -24.42 15.62
N LEU A 47 -6.90 -23.42 14.94
CA LEU A 47 -5.48 -23.09 14.97
C LEU A 47 -5.13 -21.95 15.93
N GLY A 48 -6.10 -21.47 16.72
CA GLY A 48 -5.88 -20.43 17.73
C GLY A 48 -5.91 -18.99 17.20
N ILE A 49 -6.22 -18.77 15.91
CA ILE A 49 -6.27 -17.43 15.32
C ILE A 49 -7.57 -16.73 15.76
N PRO A 50 -7.50 -15.61 16.51
CA PRO A 50 -8.66 -15.03 17.18
C PRO A 50 -9.43 -14.05 16.26
N LEU A 51 -9.96 -14.54 15.13
CA LEU A 51 -10.77 -13.73 14.21
C LEU A 51 -11.98 -13.10 14.92
N ARG A 52 -12.15 -11.78 14.75
CA ARG A 52 -13.18 -11.00 15.45
C ARG A 52 -14.17 -10.34 14.50
N THR A 53 -13.69 -9.73 13.43
CA THR A 53 -14.52 -8.98 12.49
C THR A 53 -14.36 -9.53 11.07
N ARG A 54 -15.44 -9.43 10.30
CA ARG A 54 -15.47 -9.62 8.85
C ARG A 54 -16.52 -8.72 8.22
N HIS A 55 -16.24 -8.16 7.05
CA HIS A 55 -17.21 -7.38 6.29
C HIS A 55 -16.83 -7.31 4.81
N ASN A 56 -17.78 -6.84 3.99
CA ASN A 56 -17.49 -6.42 2.63
C ASN A 56 -16.64 -5.15 2.64
N GLU A 57 -15.77 -5.04 1.65
CA GLU A 57 -15.01 -3.84 1.36
C GLU A 57 -15.62 -3.05 0.21
N VAL A 58 -15.04 -1.89 -0.11
CA VAL A 58 -15.60 -0.94 -1.09
C VAL A 58 -15.65 -1.50 -2.52
N ALA A 59 -14.67 -2.33 -2.94
CA ALA A 59 -14.71 -2.92 -4.28
C ALA A 59 -15.58 -4.20 -4.34
N PRO A 60 -16.18 -4.50 -5.51
CA PRO A 60 -16.91 -5.74 -5.72
C PRO A 60 -16.05 -6.98 -5.43
N ALA A 61 -16.61 -7.91 -4.68
CA ALA A 61 -15.93 -9.15 -4.24
C ALA A 61 -14.63 -8.90 -3.44
N GLN A 62 -14.50 -7.73 -2.82
CA GLN A 62 -13.47 -7.43 -1.83
C GLN A 62 -14.06 -7.60 -0.43
N PHE A 63 -13.27 -8.17 0.48
CA PHE A 63 -13.68 -8.43 1.87
C PHE A 63 -12.52 -8.18 2.81
N GLU A 64 -12.84 -7.88 4.06
CA GLU A 64 -11.89 -7.74 5.15
C GLU A 64 -12.21 -8.75 6.26
N CYS A 65 -11.17 -9.23 6.94
CA CYS A 65 -11.30 -9.79 8.28
C CYS A 65 -10.15 -9.33 9.17
N ALA A 66 -10.41 -9.13 10.46
CA ALA A 66 -9.39 -8.77 11.44
C ALA A 66 -9.47 -9.67 12.69
N PRO A 67 -8.32 -10.21 13.15
CA PRO A 67 -8.22 -10.83 14.45
C PRO A 67 -8.11 -9.79 15.57
N ILE A 68 -8.29 -10.25 16.81
CA ILE A 68 -7.85 -9.49 17.99
C ILE A 68 -6.32 -9.32 17.91
N PHE A 69 -5.80 -8.18 18.38
CA PHE A 69 -4.36 -7.96 18.41
C PHE A 69 -3.65 -8.97 19.33
N GLU A 70 -2.41 -9.29 18.99
CA GLU A 70 -1.57 -10.26 19.71
C GLU A 70 -0.14 -9.70 19.82
N GLU A 71 0.73 -10.42 20.52
CA GLU A 71 2.18 -10.12 20.46
C GLU A 71 2.64 -10.17 18.99
N VAL A 72 3.49 -9.23 18.59
CA VAL A 72 3.87 -9.03 17.18
C VAL A 72 4.36 -10.31 16.51
N SER A 73 5.16 -11.12 17.21
CA SER A 73 5.66 -12.41 16.73
C SER A 73 4.51 -13.38 16.39
N VAL A 74 3.61 -13.60 17.33
CA VAL A 74 2.42 -14.45 17.19
C VAL A 74 1.47 -13.92 16.12
N ALA A 75 1.22 -12.61 16.09
CA ALA A 75 0.34 -11.98 15.11
C ALA A 75 0.84 -12.17 13.67
N VAL A 76 2.17 -12.11 13.47
CA VAL A 76 2.81 -12.36 12.16
C VAL A 76 2.64 -13.82 11.73
N ASP A 77 2.85 -14.77 12.64
CA ASP A 77 2.69 -16.20 12.37
C ASP A 77 1.23 -16.54 12.07
N HIS A 78 0.30 -16.06 12.90
CA HIS A 78 -1.13 -16.20 12.69
C HIS A 78 -1.59 -15.56 11.38
N ASN A 79 -1.06 -14.40 10.99
CA ASN A 79 -1.38 -13.80 9.69
C ASN A 79 -0.93 -14.69 8.52
N THR A 80 0.29 -15.24 8.60
CA THR A 80 0.84 -16.11 7.56
C THR A 80 0.01 -17.39 7.43
N LEU A 81 -0.37 -17.98 8.56
CA LEU A 81 -1.22 -19.16 8.61
C LEU A 81 -2.63 -18.88 8.09
N LEU A 82 -3.23 -17.75 8.46
CA LEU A 82 -4.53 -17.30 7.98
C LEU A 82 -4.58 -17.24 6.45
N MET A 83 -3.53 -16.72 5.81
CA MET A 83 -3.46 -16.66 4.34
C MET A 83 -3.44 -18.06 3.70
N ASP A 84 -2.76 -19.05 4.30
CA ASP A 84 -2.77 -20.45 3.83
C ASP A 84 -4.14 -21.11 4.02
N ILE A 85 -4.78 -20.89 5.17
CA ILE A 85 -6.16 -21.39 5.43
C ILE A 85 -7.12 -20.83 4.39
N MET A 86 -7.09 -19.52 4.15
CA MET A 86 -7.96 -18.86 3.16
C MET A 86 -7.82 -19.50 1.78
N ASP A 87 -6.59 -19.76 1.30
CA ASP A 87 -6.40 -20.39 -0.01
C ASP A 87 -6.94 -21.82 -0.05
N ARG A 88 -6.69 -22.62 1.00
CA ARG A 88 -7.13 -24.02 1.05
C ARG A 88 -8.64 -24.15 1.14
N VAL A 89 -9.26 -23.37 2.03
CA VAL A 89 -10.71 -23.40 2.26
C VAL A 89 -11.45 -22.85 1.03
N ALA A 90 -10.95 -21.80 0.39
CA ALA A 90 -11.58 -21.25 -0.81
C ALA A 90 -11.79 -22.30 -1.92
N ARG A 91 -10.83 -23.21 -2.10
CA ARG A 91 -10.94 -24.31 -3.08
C ARG A 91 -12.10 -25.27 -2.77
N ARG A 92 -12.41 -25.53 -1.49
CA ARG A 92 -13.57 -26.35 -1.07
C ARG A 92 -14.89 -25.71 -1.52
N HIS A 93 -14.93 -24.38 -1.56
CA HIS A 93 -16.08 -23.56 -1.99
C HIS A 93 -16.07 -23.19 -3.47
N LYS A 94 -15.15 -23.77 -4.27
CA LYS A 94 -14.93 -23.43 -5.69
C LYS A 94 -14.66 -21.94 -5.90
N LEU A 95 -13.98 -21.32 -4.94
CA LEU A 95 -13.53 -19.93 -4.96
C LEU A 95 -12.01 -19.89 -5.06
N ARG A 96 -11.49 -18.71 -5.40
CA ARG A 96 -10.08 -18.39 -5.34
C ARG A 96 -9.92 -17.06 -4.62
N VAL A 97 -9.11 -17.04 -3.56
CA VAL A 97 -8.76 -15.81 -2.86
C VAL A 97 -7.61 -15.14 -3.61
N LEU A 98 -7.76 -13.86 -3.89
CA LEU A 98 -6.75 -13.04 -4.57
C LEU A 98 -6.14 -12.10 -3.55
N MET A 99 -4.87 -12.32 -3.21
CA MET A 99 -4.16 -11.50 -2.22
C MET A 99 -3.37 -10.35 -2.84
N HIS A 100 -3.29 -10.27 -4.17
CA HIS A 100 -2.53 -9.22 -4.85
C HIS A 100 -3.07 -7.84 -4.50
N GLU A 101 -2.20 -6.84 -4.33
CA GLU A 101 -2.57 -5.49 -3.87
C GLU A 101 -3.50 -4.75 -4.83
N LYS A 102 -3.44 -5.11 -6.11
CA LYS A 102 -4.30 -4.56 -7.18
C LYS A 102 -4.70 -5.64 -8.20
N PRO A 103 -5.64 -6.55 -7.88
CA PRO A 103 -5.99 -7.66 -8.79
C PRO A 103 -6.67 -7.18 -10.08
N PHE A 104 -7.49 -6.12 -9.98
CA PHE A 104 -8.20 -5.49 -11.08
C PHE A 104 -7.86 -4.00 -11.12
N ALA A 105 -7.65 -3.44 -12.32
CA ALA A 105 -7.40 -2.01 -12.44
C ALA A 105 -8.70 -1.20 -12.37
N GLY A 106 -8.62 0.05 -11.92
CA GLY A 106 -9.76 0.97 -11.89
C GLY A 106 -10.75 0.78 -10.75
N ILE A 107 -10.49 -0.13 -9.80
CA ILE A 107 -11.26 -0.31 -8.54
C ILE A 107 -10.32 -0.26 -7.32
N ASN A 108 -10.84 -0.29 -6.08
CA ASN A 108 -10.00 -0.26 -4.88
C ASN A 108 -8.95 -1.39 -4.85
N GLY A 109 -7.81 -1.10 -4.24
CA GLY A 109 -6.77 -2.10 -3.98
C GLY A 109 -6.97 -2.79 -2.64
N SER A 110 -6.22 -3.86 -2.39
CA SER A 110 -6.24 -4.59 -1.14
C SER A 110 -4.99 -4.29 -0.31
N GLY A 111 -5.18 -3.79 0.92
CA GLY A 111 -4.11 -3.52 1.88
C GLY A 111 -4.07 -4.55 3.01
N LYS A 112 -3.05 -4.46 3.86
CA LYS A 112 -2.97 -5.22 5.13
C LYS A 112 -2.52 -4.28 6.24
N HIS A 113 -3.45 -3.56 6.85
CA HIS A 113 -3.10 -2.54 7.83
C HIS A 113 -2.47 -3.17 9.06
N ASN A 114 -1.34 -2.61 9.50
CA ASN A 114 -0.65 -3.05 10.70
C ASN A 114 -0.99 -2.08 11.83
N ASN A 115 -1.93 -2.49 12.69
CA ASN A 115 -2.27 -1.76 13.91
C ASN A 115 -1.20 -2.06 14.98
N TRP A 116 -0.39 -1.06 15.30
CA TRP A 116 0.79 -1.18 16.14
C TRP A 116 0.63 -0.37 17.43
N SER A 117 0.94 -1.02 18.55
CA SER A 117 0.95 -0.42 19.88
C SER A 117 2.08 -1.03 20.73
N MET A 118 2.49 -0.32 21.79
CA MET A 118 3.45 -0.84 22.77
C MET A 118 2.78 -0.91 24.14
N ALA A 119 2.97 -2.02 24.84
CA ALA A 119 2.49 -2.20 26.20
C ALA A 119 3.61 -2.68 27.11
N THR A 120 3.53 -2.32 28.39
CA THR A 120 4.40 -2.88 29.44
C THR A 120 4.00 -4.31 29.77
N ASP A 121 4.90 -5.05 30.41
CA ASP A 121 4.65 -6.36 31.03
C ASP A 121 3.49 -6.35 32.05
N THR A 122 3.21 -5.19 32.62
CA THR A 122 2.09 -4.91 33.54
C THR A 122 0.77 -4.57 32.83
N GLY A 123 0.73 -4.60 31.49
CA GLY A 123 -0.48 -4.38 30.69
C GLY A 123 -0.83 -2.91 30.44
N VAL A 124 0.09 -1.97 30.67
CA VAL A 124 -0.13 -0.54 30.42
C VAL A 124 0.18 -0.23 28.97
N ASN A 125 -0.82 0.19 28.19
CA ASN A 125 -0.61 0.69 26.84
C ASN A 125 0.06 2.07 26.87
N LEU A 126 1.26 2.16 26.30
CA LEU A 126 2.10 3.36 26.28
C LEU A 126 1.64 4.41 25.26
N LEU A 127 0.77 4.01 24.33
CA LEU A 127 0.17 4.86 23.30
C LEU A 127 -1.31 5.18 23.60
N ALA A 128 -1.82 4.80 24.76
CA ALA A 128 -3.11 5.25 25.25
C ALA A 128 -2.94 6.55 26.05
N PRO A 129 -3.80 7.56 25.83
CA PRO A 129 -3.88 8.73 26.70
C PRO A 129 -4.04 8.34 28.18
N GLY A 130 -3.32 9.02 29.05
CA GLY A 130 -3.29 8.77 30.49
C GLY A 130 -4.40 9.49 31.26
N LYS A 131 -4.78 8.93 32.42
CA LYS A 131 -5.80 9.50 33.32
C LYS A 131 -5.25 10.49 34.35
N THR A 132 -3.93 10.66 34.38
CA THR A 132 -3.24 11.58 35.30
C THR A 132 -2.16 12.36 34.55
N PRO A 133 -1.74 13.53 35.04
CA PRO A 133 -0.66 14.29 34.42
C PRO A 133 0.64 13.49 34.23
N LYS A 134 0.99 12.65 35.22
CA LYS A 134 2.16 11.76 35.15
C LYS A 134 2.04 10.72 34.04
N THR A 135 0.89 10.06 33.92
CA THR A 135 0.65 9.07 32.86
C THR A 135 0.54 9.74 31.48
N ASN A 136 0.10 11.00 31.41
CA ASN A 136 0.08 11.77 30.18
C ASN A 136 1.46 12.16 29.68
N LEU A 137 2.39 12.50 30.59
CA LEU A 137 3.78 12.71 30.21
C LEU A 137 4.40 11.44 29.60
N MET A 138 4.09 10.27 30.17
CA MET A 138 4.51 8.99 29.62
C MET A 138 3.93 8.75 28.23
N PHE A 139 2.61 8.95 28.05
CA PHE A 139 1.97 8.87 26.73
C PHE A 139 2.64 9.80 25.72
N LEU A 140 2.81 11.08 26.05
CA LEU A 140 3.44 12.07 25.17
C LEU A 140 4.87 11.68 24.81
N THR A 141 5.62 11.11 25.75
CA THR A 141 6.98 10.61 25.50
C THR A 141 6.97 9.57 24.38
N PHE A 142 6.19 8.50 24.50
CA PHE A 142 6.15 7.44 23.48
C PHE A 142 5.50 7.90 22.18
N PHE A 143 4.48 8.74 22.27
CA PHE A 143 3.79 9.31 21.12
C PHE A 143 4.73 10.17 20.25
N VAL A 144 5.44 11.12 20.84
CA VAL A 144 6.39 11.99 20.13
C VAL A 144 7.60 11.21 19.64
N ASN A 145 8.11 10.25 20.42
CA ASN A 145 9.19 9.37 19.95
C ASN A 145 8.77 8.55 18.74
N THR A 146 7.52 8.10 18.66
CA THR A 146 7.01 7.39 17.48
C THR A 146 7.02 8.30 16.24
N ILE A 147 6.53 9.54 16.37
CA ILE A 147 6.54 10.52 15.27
C ILE A 147 7.97 10.81 14.83
N LYS A 148 8.88 11.00 15.78
CA LYS A 148 10.31 11.21 15.52
C LYS A 148 10.96 10.04 14.79
N ALA A 149 10.68 8.81 15.21
CA ALA A 149 11.19 7.61 14.56
C ALA A 149 10.72 7.52 13.10
N VAL A 150 9.43 7.77 12.84
CA VAL A 150 8.87 7.76 11.48
C VAL A 150 9.45 8.89 10.64
N HIS A 151 9.59 10.11 11.17
CA HIS A 151 10.23 11.22 10.48
C HIS A 151 11.67 10.88 10.09
N ASP A 152 12.47 10.42 11.06
CA ASP A 152 13.89 10.18 10.85
C ASP A 152 14.14 8.98 9.94
N TYR A 153 13.25 8.00 9.85
CA TYR A 153 13.47 6.77 9.07
C TYR A 153 12.37 6.50 8.03
N ALA A 154 11.74 7.57 7.53
CA ALA A 154 10.65 7.51 6.54
C ALA A 154 11.02 6.71 5.28
N ASP A 155 12.24 6.88 4.77
CA ASP A 155 12.79 6.16 3.63
C ASP A 155 12.91 4.65 3.87
N THR A 156 13.44 4.27 5.03
CA THR A 156 13.63 2.89 5.46
C THR A 156 12.27 2.22 5.69
N LEU A 157 11.31 2.95 6.26
CA LEU A 157 9.93 2.48 6.45
C LEU A 157 9.22 2.30 5.09
N ARG A 158 9.40 3.22 4.14
CA ARG A 158 8.90 3.09 2.76
C ARG A 158 9.50 1.87 2.04
N ALA A 159 10.78 1.60 2.24
CA ALA A 159 11.46 0.43 1.66
C ALA A 159 10.90 -0.89 2.22
N SER A 160 10.55 -0.93 3.51
CA SER A 160 10.03 -2.15 4.17
C SER A 160 8.70 -2.66 3.59
N ILE A 161 7.96 -1.81 2.88
CA ILE A 161 6.68 -2.14 2.23
C ILE A 161 6.76 -2.14 0.69
N ALA A 162 7.95 -1.96 0.13
CA ALA A 162 8.16 -1.90 -1.31
C ALA A 162 7.98 -3.28 -1.96
N SER A 163 7.13 -3.35 -2.98
CA SER A 163 6.97 -4.53 -3.83
C SER A 163 6.32 -4.15 -5.16
N ALA A 164 6.58 -4.95 -6.19
CA ALA A 164 6.00 -4.73 -7.52
C ALA A 164 4.46 -4.64 -7.50
N GLY A 165 3.80 -5.43 -6.65
CA GLY A 165 2.34 -5.42 -6.49
C GLY A 165 1.85 -4.16 -5.78
N ASN A 166 2.50 -3.77 -4.68
CA ASN A 166 2.13 -2.57 -3.91
C ASN A 166 2.37 -1.25 -4.68
N ASP A 167 3.33 -1.22 -5.62
CA ASP A 167 3.52 -0.08 -6.54
C ASP A 167 2.25 0.22 -7.37
N HIS A 168 1.39 -0.78 -7.62
CA HIS A 168 0.11 -0.58 -8.32
C HIS A 168 -1.03 -0.12 -7.42
N ARG A 169 -0.82 -0.14 -6.11
CA ARG A 169 -1.82 0.20 -5.11
C ARG A 169 -1.58 1.59 -4.53
N LEU A 170 -0.36 1.90 -4.12
CA LEU A 170 -0.04 3.17 -3.44
C LEU A 170 -0.40 4.39 -4.29
N GLY A 171 -0.99 5.41 -3.66
CA GLY A 171 -1.37 6.69 -4.28
C GLY A 171 -2.68 6.68 -5.06
N ALA A 172 -3.54 5.67 -4.88
CA ALA A 172 -4.83 5.60 -5.55
C ALA A 172 -5.87 4.85 -4.72
N ASN A 173 -7.15 5.23 -4.84
CA ASN A 173 -8.33 4.49 -4.35
C ASN A 173 -8.16 3.94 -2.92
N GLU A 174 -8.11 4.83 -1.92
CA GLU A 174 -7.99 4.52 -0.48
C GLU A 174 -6.66 3.89 -0.04
N ALA A 175 -5.64 3.83 -0.91
CA ALA A 175 -4.28 3.49 -0.52
C ALA A 175 -3.38 4.71 -0.46
N PRO A 176 -2.62 4.90 0.63
CA PRO A 176 -1.82 6.10 0.86
C PRO A 176 -0.75 6.30 -0.25
N PRO A 177 -0.32 7.54 -0.51
CA PRO A 177 0.79 7.81 -1.42
C PRO A 177 2.10 7.20 -0.90
N ALA A 178 3.14 7.18 -1.75
CA ALA A 178 4.47 6.72 -1.38
C ALA A 178 5.22 7.67 -0.41
N ILE A 179 4.60 8.80 -0.07
CA ILE A 179 5.12 9.81 0.87
C ILE A 179 4.74 9.37 2.27
N ILE A 180 5.72 9.03 3.10
CA ILE A 180 5.46 8.68 4.51
C ILE A 180 5.20 9.95 5.32
N SER A 181 3.94 10.15 5.70
CA SER A 181 3.48 11.18 6.63
C SER A 181 2.76 10.56 7.83
N VAL A 182 2.65 11.33 8.91
CA VAL A 182 1.97 10.93 10.14
C VAL A 182 0.73 11.78 10.36
N PHE A 183 -0.41 11.13 10.51
CA PHE A 183 -1.67 11.77 10.92
C PHE A 183 -1.87 11.55 12.42
N ILE A 184 -2.14 12.62 13.17
CA ILE A 184 -2.34 12.57 14.62
C ILE A 184 -3.69 13.13 15.07
N GLY A 185 -4.40 13.85 14.19
CA GLY A 185 -5.65 14.50 14.51
C GLY A 185 -5.45 15.88 15.12
N GLN A 186 -6.39 16.78 14.83
CA GLN A 186 -6.32 18.20 15.20
C GLN A 186 -6.12 18.46 16.70
N TYR A 187 -6.71 17.62 17.57
CA TYR A 187 -6.57 17.77 19.03
C TYR A 187 -5.15 17.50 19.50
N LEU A 188 -4.54 16.40 19.04
CA LEU A 188 -3.17 16.07 19.40
C LEU A 188 -2.18 17.02 18.71
N ALA A 189 -2.47 17.45 17.48
CA ALA A 189 -1.69 18.50 16.82
C ALA A 189 -1.64 19.80 17.66
N LYS A 190 -2.78 20.24 18.20
CA LYS A 190 -2.84 21.40 19.10
C LYS A 190 -2.04 21.16 20.40
N VAL A 191 -2.14 19.97 20.98
CA VAL A 191 -1.34 19.61 22.16
C VAL A 191 0.16 19.70 21.87
N LEU A 192 0.63 19.24 20.71
CA LEU A 192 2.03 19.36 20.33
C LEU A 192 2.43 20.84 20.12
N GLU A 193 1.55 21.66 19.57
CA GLU A 193 1.76 23.10 19.43
C GLU A 193 1.92 23.79 20.80
N ASP A 194 1.02 23.50 21.73
CA ASP A 194 1.06 24.05 23.09
C ASP A 194 2.39 23.71 23.79
N VAL A 195 2.89 22.47 23.61
CA VAL A 195 4.21 22.06 24.13
C VAL A 195 5.34 22.84 23.44
N LYS A 196 5.28 22.99 22.11
CA LYS A 196 6.29 23.71 21.31
C LYS A 196 6.45 25.17 21.74
N GLU A 197 5.33 25.85 21.98
CA GLU A 197 5.28 27.26 22.34
C GLU A 197 5.65 27.51 23.81
N ARG A 198 5.20 26.64 24.73
CA ARG A 198 5.32 26.89 26.18
C ARG A 198 6.59 26.35 26.79
N VAL A 199 7.17 25.28 26.24
CA VAL A 199 8.44 24.74 26.71
C VAL A 199 9.56 25.56 26.06
N GLY A 200 10.50 26.07 26.85
CA GLY A 200 11.64 26.85 26.37
C GLY A 200 12.75 26.92 27.41
N ASP A 201 13.77 27.73 27.15
CA ASP A 201 14.98 27.80 28.00
C ASP A 201 14.71 28.26 29.44
N LYS A 202 13.62 28.99 29.66
CA LYS A 202 13.20 29.48 30.99
C LYS A 202 12.12 28.61 31.65
N PHE A 203 11.80 27.46 31.06
CA PHE A 203 10.75 26.58 31.56
C PHE A 203 11.13 26.00 32.91
N ASP A 204 10.37 26.36 33.94
CA ASP A 204 10.63 25.98 35.33
C ASP A 204 9.59 24.98 35.86
N GLU A 205 9.70 24.65 37.16
CA GLU A 205 8.82 23.67 37.81
C GLU A 205 7.36 24.11 37.88
N GLN A 206 7.11 25.42 37.98
CA GLN A 206 5.77 25.96 38.04
C GLN A 206 5.12 25.88 36.65
N ASP A 207 5.86 26.28 35.61
CA ASP A 207 5.42 26.15 34.22
C ASP A 207 5.14 24.68 33.85
N GLU A 208 5.99 23.76 34.31
CA GLU A 208 5.87 22.32 34.12
C GLU A 208 4.58 21.77 34.73
N ALA A 209 4.30 22.12 35.98
CA ALA A 209 3.10 21.69 36.68
C ALA A 209 1.83 22.23 36.02
N ILE A 210 1.82 23.50 35.58
CA ILE A 210 0.68 24.12 34.90
C ILE A 210 0.45 23.45 33.54
N LEU A 211 1.51 23.30 32.73
CA LEU A 211 1.40 22.68 31.41
C LEU A 211 0.87 21.25 31.52
N LYS A 212 1.39 20.45 32.45
CA LYS A 212 0.88 19.10 32.73
C LYS A 212 -0.62 19.06 33.03
N LEU A 213 -1.11 20.00 33.83
CA LEU A 213 -2.53 20.11 34.16
C LEU A 213 -3.37 20.51 32.95
N ASP A 214 -2.88 21.45 32.14
CA ASP A 214 -3.58 21.90 30.93
C ASP A 214 -3.63 20.79 29.88
N LEU A 215 -2.52 20.10 29.63
CA LEU A 215 -2.45 18.96 28.71
C LEU A 215 -3.40 17.84 29.15
N HIS A 216 -3.51 17.59 30.45
CA HIS A 216 -4.46 16.62 30.98
C HIS A 216 -5.93 17.00 30.75
N ARG A 217 -6.25 18.30 30.70
CA ARG A 217 -7.60 18.78 30.34
C ARG A 217 -7.85 18.74 28.84
N SER A 218 -6.81 18.97 28.02
CA SER A 218 -6.90 19.06 26.57
C SER A 218 -6.93 17.71 25.86
N ILE A 219 -6.38 16.65 26.45
CA ILE A 219 -6.42 15.29 25.89
C ILE A 219 -7.68 14.58 26.41
N PRO A 220 -8.74 14.43 25.60
CA PRO A 220 -9.97 13.78 26.05
C PRO A 220 -9.74 12.27 26.34
N GLU A 221 -10.38 11.74 27.38
CA GLU A 221 -10.33 10.30 27.71
C GLU A 221 -10.95 9.42 26.62
N LEU A 222 -11.94 9.96 25.91
CA LEU A 222 -12.53 9.36 24.72
C LEU A 222 -12.24 10.27 23.55
N LEU A 223 -11.32 9.88 22.68
CA LEU A 223 -11.16 10.56 21.40
C LEU A 223 -12.45 10.31 20.62
N LEU A 224 -13.29 11.34 20.52
CA LEU A 224 -14.31 11.42 19.47
C LEU A 224 -13.63 11.08 18.14
N ASP A 225 -14.31 10.29 17.31
CA ASP A 225 -13.80 9.69 16.09
C ASP A 225 -13.29 10.75 15.11
N ASN A 226 -12.06 11.22 15.33
CA ASN A 226 -11.30 12.12 14.46
C ASN A 226 -10.51 11.29 13.44
N THR A 227 -11.07 10.17 12.99
CA THR A 227 -10.48 9.37 11.94
C THR A 227 -10.22 10.26 10.74
N ASP A 228 -8.98 10.23 10.25
CA ASP A 228 -8.59 10.66 8.90
C ASP A 228 -9.71 10.26 7.92
N ARG A 229 -10.56 11.24 7.61
CA ARG A 229 -11.86 11.02 6.95
C ARG A 229 -11.69 10.39 5.57
N ASN A 230 -10.52 10.62 4.96
CA ASN A 230 -10.18 10.11 3.64
C ASN A 230 -9.26 8.88 3.71
N ARG A 231 -8.85 8.44 4.90
CA ARG A 231 -7.92 7.32 5.14
C ARG A 231 -6.63 7.36 4.29
N THR A 232 -6.13 8.56 3.98
CA THR A 232 -5.03 8.74 3.02
C THR A 232 -3.66 8.78 3.66
N SER A 233 -3.58 8.92 4.99
CA SER A 233 -2.30 8.91 5.68
C SER A 233 -1.72 7.49 5.74
N PRO A 234 -0.42 7.29 5.43
CA PRO A 234 0.21 5.99 5.53
C PRO A 234 0.39 5.55 6.98
N PHE A 235 0.53 6.48 7.93
CA PHE A 235 0.74 6.17 9.35
C PHE A 235 -0.15 7.06 10.22
N ALA A 236 -1.22 6.50 10.77
CA ALA A 236 -2.25 7.30 11.45
C ALA A 236 -2.42 6.89 12.92
N PHE A 237 -2.44 7.85 13.84
CA PHE A 237 -2.84 7.60 15.21
C PHE A 237 -4.36 7.42 15.29
N THR A 238 -4.80 6.25 15.76
CA THR A 238 -6.22 5.87 15.84
C THR A 238 -6.69 5.72 17.29
N GLY A 239 -6.14 6.59 18.15
CA GLY A 239 -6.63 6.84 19.50
C GLY A 239 -5.83 6.19 20.62
N ASN A 240 -5.38 4.96 20.43
CA ASN A 240 -4.55 4.25 21.42
C ASN A 240 -3.44 3.40 20.77
N LYS A 241 -3.21 3.60 19.47
CA LYS A 241 -2.31 2.83 18.60
C LYS A 241 -2.06 3.63 17.32
N PHE A 242 -1.01 3.29 16.61
CA PHE A 242 -0.82 3.75 15.24
C PHE A 242 -1.23 2.67 14.24
N GLU A 243 -1.79 3.08 13.12
CA GLU A 243 -2.19 2.23 12.02
C GLU A 243 -1.26 2.49 10.83
N PHE A 244 -0.46 1.48 10.46
CA PHE A 244 0.39 1.54 9.27
C PHE A 244 -0.34 0.95 8.06
N ARG A 245 -0.87 1.84 7.20
CA ARG A 245 -1.76 1.52 6.07
C ARG A 245 -1.04 1.24 4.76
N ALA A 246 0.24 1.62 4.65
CA ALA A 246 1.03 1.45 3.43
C ALA A 246 1.44 -0.01 3.15
N VAL A 247 1.23 -0.94 4.08
CA VAL A 247 1.58 -2.36 3.93
C VAL A 247 0.66 -3.05 2.90
N GLY A 248 1.26 -3.72 1.93
CA GLY A 248 0.55 -4.48 0.89
C GLY A 248 -0.11 -5.76 1.42
N SER A 249 -1.21 -6.17 0.78
CA SER A 249 -1.98 -7.38 1.16
C SER A 249 -1.21 -8.69 1.03
N THR A 250 -0.25 -8.80 0.10
CA THR A 250 0.62 -9.97 0.00
C THR A 250 1.82 -9.93 0.95
N ALA A 251 2.14 -8.76 1.51
CA ALA A 251 3.34 -8.58 2.31
C ALA A 251 3.29 -9.43 3.59
N ASN A 252 4.43 -9.99 3.97
CA ASN A 252 4.60 -10.54 5.30
C ASN A 252 4.80 -9.37 6.27
N CYS A 253 3.95 -9.27 7.31
CA CYS A 253 4.01 -8.22 8.32
C CYS A 253 5.35 -8.17 9.07
N ALA A 254 6.12 -9.25 9.09
CA ALA A 254 7.44 -9.31 9.73
C ALA A 254 8.40 -8.22 9.23
N ASN A 255 8.40 -7.93 7.92
CA ASN A 255 9.32 -6.95 7.34
C ASN A 255 9.02 -5.52 7.86
N PRO A 256 7.81 -4.97 7.66
CA PRO A 256 7.48 -3.63 8.19
C PRO A 256 7.52 -3.57 9.71
N MET A 257 7.15 -4.63 10.43
CA MET A 257 7.20 -4.65 11.90
C MET A 257 8.62 -4.73 12.45
N THR A 258 9.53 -5.48 11.82
CA THR A 258 10.96 -5.45 12.17
C THR A 258 11.48 -4.03 12.03
N THR A 259 11.30 -3.40 10.85
CA THR A 259 11.74 -2.02 10.63
C THR A 259 11.14 -1.04 11.63
N LEU A 260 9.81 -1.06 11.83
CA LEU A 260 9.11 -0.13 12.72
C LEU A 260 9.59 -0.27 14.18
N ASN A 261 9.73 -1.50 14.68
CA ASN A 261 10.22 -1.73 16.03
C ASN A 261 11.71 -1.34 16.18
N THR A 262 12.55 -1.57 15.17
CA THR A 262 13.97 -1.16 15.20
C THR A 262 14.13 0.36 15.22
N ILE A 263 13.40 1.09 14.38
CA ILE A 263 13.47 2.57 14.37
C ILE A 263 12.98 3.14 15.70
N MET A 264 11.93 2.55 16.29
CA MET A 264 11.43 2.97 17.60
C MET A 264 12.45 2.69 18.71
N ALA A 265 13.09 1.52 18.70
CA ALA A 265 14.12 1.17 19.68
C ALA A 265 15.33 2.12 19.63
N GLU A 266 15.81 2.45 18.43
CA GLU A 266 16.90 3.40 18.23
C GLU A 266 16.53 4.80 18.72
N THR A 267 15.34 5.28 18.38
CA THR A 267 14.85 6.60 18.81
C THR A 267 14.70 6.67 20.34
N LEU A 268 14.19 5.62 20.99
CA LEU A 268 14.09 5.59 22.46
C LEU A 268 15.45 5.55 23.16
N LYS A 269 16.45 4.86 22.59
CA LYS A 269 17.83 4.87 23.12
C LYS A 269 18.43 6.27 23.08
N LYS A 270 18.26 6.98 21.95
CA LYS A 270 18.71 8.38 21.80
C LYS A 270 18.01 9.30 22.78
N PHE A 271 16.68 9.22 22.83
CA PHE A 271 15.86 10.01 23.75
C PHE A 271 16.31 9.84 25.20
N LYS A 272 16.56 8.59 25.63
CA LYS A 272 17.04 8.30 26.99
C LYS A 272 18.40 8.96 27.26
N ALA A 273 19.35 8.85 26.33
CA ALA A 273 20.68 9.43 26.47
C ALA A 273 20.63 10.97 26.53
N GLU A 274 19.79 11.60 25.71
CA GLU A 274 19.61 13.06 25.70
C GLU A 274 18.98 13.56 27.00
N VAL A 275 17.93 12.88 27.50
CA VAL A 275 17.30 13.19 28.79
C VAL A 275 18.29 13.02 29.95
N ASP A 276 19.07 11.94 29.97
CA ASP A 276 20.08 11.72 31.02
C ASP A 276 21.14 12.82 31.01
N GLY A 277 21.58 13.26 29.83
CA GLY A 277 22.55 14.35 29.70
C GLY A 277 22.04 15.69 30.25
N LEU A 278 20.74 15.97 30.18
CA LEU A 278 20.15 17.16 30.82
C LEU A 278 20.03 16.99 32.34
N ILE A 279 19.67 15.79 32.81
CA ILE A 279 19.62 15.49 34.25
C ILE A 279 21.00 15.62 34.89
N GLU A 280 22.06 15.16 34.22
CA GLU A 280 23.46 15.31 34.69
C GLU A 280 23.89 16.78 34.77
N LYS A 281 23.33 17.66 33.93
CA LYS A 281 23.53 19.11 33.99
C LYS A 281 22.74 19.80 35.11
N GLY A 282 21.94 19.06 35.86
CA GLY A 282 21.20 19.54 37.03
C GLY A 282 19.72 19.80 36.80
N GLU A 283 19.18 19.50 35.61
CA GLU A 283 17.74 19.63 35.37
C GLU A 283 16.95 18.54 36.08
N LYS A 284 15.73 18.88 36.53
CA LYS A 284 14.81 17.87 37.07
C LYS A 284 14.35 16.96 35.93
N LYS A 285 14.21 15.67 36.23
CA LYS A 285 13.80 14.62 35.28
C LYS A 285 12.60 15.01 34.40
N GLU A 286 11.56 15.60 34.97
CA GLU A 286 10.33 15.90 34.23
C GLU A 286 10.51 17.08 33.28
N ILE A 287 11.30 18.09 33.67
CA ILE A 287 11.70 19.22 32.83
C ILE A 287 12.58 18.74 31.67
N ALA A 288 13.60 17.94 31.98
CA ALA A 288 14.49 17.35 30.97
C ALA A 288 13.71 16.53 29.92
N ILE A 289 12.73 15.72 30.35
CA ILE A 289 11.84 14.98 29.43
C ILE A 289 11.07 15.94 28.53
N MET A 290 10.48 17.01 29.09
CA MET A 290 9.70 17.98 28.32
C MET A 290 10.57 18.75 27.31
N HIS A 291 11.81 19.10 27.65
CA HIS A 291 12.74 19.75 26.72
C HIS A 291 13.05 18.85 25.53
N VAL A 292 13.42 17.59 25.74
CA VAL A 292 13.71 16.66 24.63
C VAL A 292 12.44 16.36 23.81
N ILE A 293 11.28 16.21 24.45
CA ILE A 293 9.98 16.08 23.74
C ILE A 293 9.77 17.28 22.81
N ARG A 294 9.98 18.50 23.30
CA ARG A 294 9.81 19.71 22.50
C ARG A 294 10.77 19.75 21.31
N GLU A 295 12.03 19.40 21.50
CA GLU A 295 13.01 19.31 20.41
C GLU A 295 12.58 18.27 19.34
N TYR A 296 12.02 17.15 19.78
CA TYR A 296 11.53 16.12 18.85
C TYR A 296 10.29 16.58 18.09
N ILE A 297 9.37 17.30 18.73
CA ILE A 297 8.23 17.93 18.06
C ILE A 297 8.71 18.88 16.96
N VAL A 298 9.60 19.82 17.31
CA VAL A 298 10.13 20.81 16.35
C VAL A 298 10.86 20.14 15.20
N SER A 299 11.72 19.16 15.48
CA SER A 299 12.52 18.50 14.45
C SER A 299 11.74 17.54 13.56
N SER A 300 10.56 17.06 14.00
CA SER A 300 9.73 16.11 13.25
C SER A 300 8.47 16.72 12.63
N GLU A 301 8.20 18.00 12.84
CA GLU A 301 7.00 18.73 12.37
C GLU A 301 6.70 18.51 10.88
N LYS A 302 7.76 18.37 10.06
CA LYS A 302 7.67 18.15 8.61
C LYS A 302 6.86 16.91 8.24
N VAL A 303 6.91 15.84 9.04
CA VAL A 303 6.20 14.57 8.75
C VAL A 303 4.71 14.64 9.11
N LEU A 304 4.31 15.61 9.94
CA LEU A 304 2.92 15.74 10.40
C LEU A 304 2.05 16.31 9.28
N PHE A 305 0.98 15.60 8.95
CA PHE A 305 0.04 16.02 7.91
C PHE A 305 -1.38 15.56 8.21
N GLU A 306 -2.30 16.54 8.22
CA GLU A 306 -3.71 16.38 8.59
C GLU A 306 -4.66 16.52 7.39
N GLY A 307 -4.12 16.71 6.18
CA GLY A 307 -4.88 16.97 4.96
C GLY A 307 -5.08 15.74 4.08
N ASP A 308 -5.53 15.98 2.85
CA ASP A 308 -5.75 14.94 1.86
C ASP A 308 -4.41 14.53 1.19
N GLY A 309 -3.96 13.31 1.47
CA GLY A 309 -2.73 12.75 0.92
C GLY A 309 -2.74 12.51 -0.59
N TYR A 310 -3.89 12.60 -1.27
CA TYR A 310 -3.96 12.48 -2.74
C TYR A 310 -3.85 13.81 -3.47
N SER A 311 -3.99 14.93 -2.76
CA SER A 311 -3.98 16.26 -3.37
C SER A 311 -2.63 16.56 -4.03
N ASP A 312 -2.65 17.14 -5.23
CA ASP A 312 -1.42 17.64 -5.89
C ASP A 312 -0.72 18.68 -5.01
N GLU A 313 -1.51 19.44 -4.23
CA GLU A 313 -1.04 20.35 -3.21
C GLU A 313 -0.16 19.65 -2.16
N TRP A 314 -0.56 18.47 -1.69
CA TRP A 314 0.25 17.68 -0.76
C TRP A 314 1.55 17.19 -1.40
N HIS A 315 1.50 16.74 -2.65
CA HIS A 315 2.71 16.30 -3.37
C HIS A 315 3.75 17.43 -3.46
N HIS A 316 3.33 18.65 -3.82
CA HIS A 316 4.22 19.80 -3.86
C HIS A 316 4.66 20.26 -2.46
N GLU A 317 3.78 20.22 -1.47
CA GLU A 317 4.10 20.61 -0.10
C GLU A 317 5.10 19.64 0.55
N ALA A 318 4.91 18.34 0.36
CA ALA A 318 5.84 17.32 0.84
C ALA A 318 7.24 17.50 0.25
N GLU A 319 7.34 17.82 -1.05
CA GLU A 319 8.60 18.17 -1.70
C GLU A 319 9.25 19.42 -1.06
N ARG A 320 8.47 20.49 -0.82
CA ARG A 320 8.96 21.69 -0.12
C ARG A 320 9.45 21.39 1.30
N ARG A 321 8.81 20.45 1.99
CA ARG A 321 9.22 19.97 3.33
C ARG A 321 10.46 19.07 3.28
N GLY A 322 10.83 18.56 2.12
CA GLY A 322 11.93 17.61 1.93
C GLY A 322 11.55 16.16 2.28
N LEU A 323 10.27 15.82 2.24
CA LEU A 323 9.81 14.44 2.42
C LEU A 323 10.04 13.63 1.14
N PRO A 324 10.62 12.43 1.23
CA PRO A 324 10.88 11.62 0.05
C PRO A 324 9.57 11.10 -0.57
N ASN A 325 9.45 11.25 -1.88
CA ASN A 325 8.38 10.66 -2.68
C ASN A 325 9.00 9.67 -3.69
N ILE A 326 9.19 8.42 -3.28
CA ILE A 326 9.77 7.37 -4.12
C ILE A 326 8.68 6.33 -4.44
N PRO A 327 7.95 6.48 -5.57
CA PRO A 327 6.81 5.64 -5.88
C PRO A 327 7.20 4.23 -6.33
N THR A 328 8.40 4.05 -6.89
CA THR A 328 8.81 2.78 -7.50
C THR A 328 9.69 1.94 -6.58
N THR A 329 9.43 0.63 -6.57
CA THR A 329 10.14 -0.32 -5.68
C THR A 329 11.66 -0.31 -5.85
N PRO A 330 12.27 -0.36 -7.05
CA PRO A 330 13.74 -0.48 -7.17
C PRO A 330 14.50 0.68 -6.51
N LEU A 331 13.99 1.91 -6.63
CA LEU A 331 14.62 3.08 -6.01
C LEU A 331 14.28 3.17 -4.52
N ALA A 332 13.07 2.77 -4.11
CA ALA A 332 12.69 2.77 -2.70
C ALA A 332 13.55 1.79 -1.89
N LEU A 333 13.91 0.64 -2.48
CA LEU A 333 14.74 -0.38 -1.84
C LEU A 333 16.16 0.11 -1.50
N ASP A 334 16.69 1.12 -2.20
CA ASP A 334 18.02 1.68 -1.93
C ASP A 334 18.17 2.17 -0.48
N ALA A 335 17.07 2.62 0.14
CA ALA A 335 17.08 3.06 1.53
C ALA A 335 17.57 1.96 2.50
N MET A 336 17.36 0.67 2.17
CA MET A 336 17.80 -0.47 3.00
C MET A 336 19.32 -0.59 3.13
N VAL A 337 20.08 -0.09 2.16
CA VAL A 337 21.55 -0.24 2.08
C VAL A 337 22.28 1.08 2.24
N THR A 338 21.59 2.13 2.67
CA THR A 338 22.23 3.38 3.08
C THR A 338 23.06 3.17 4.35
N GLU A 339 24.11 3.96 4.54
CA GLU A 339 24.90 3.93 5.78
C GLU A 339 24.04 4.18 7.03
N LYS A 340 23.00 5.00 6.89
CA LYS A 340 22.02 5.25 7.94
C LYS A 340 21.23 4.00 8.33
N ALA A 341 20.74 3.23 7.35
CA ALA A 341 20.02 1.98 7.61
C ALA A 341 20.97 0.91 8.13
N LYS A 342 22.16 0.76 7.55
CA LYS A 342 23.20 -0.17 8.00
C LYS A 342 23.54 0.04 9.47
N HIS A 343 23.86 1.27 9.85
CA HIS A 343 24.12 1.62 11.25
C HIS A 343 22.90 1.35 12.14
N LEU A 344 21.68 1.73 11.71
CA LEU A 344 20.46 1.49 12.49
C LEU A 344 20.28 0.02 12.88
N PHE A 345 20.37 -0.90 11.92
CA PHE A 345 20.13 -2.31 12.21
C PHE A 345 21.30 -2.96 12.94
N GLU A 346 22.54 -2.58 12.63
CA GLU A 346 23.73 -3.12 13.28
C GLU A 346 23.83 -2.65 14.75
N SER A 347 23.65 -1.36 15.03
CA SER A 347 23.70 -0.81 16.40
C SER A 347 22.61 -1.37 17.31
N ASN A 348 21.51 -1.86 16.72
CA ASN A 348 20.42 -2.51 17.43
C ASN A 348 20.54 -4.03 17.48
N ASN A 349 21.60 -4.63 16.93
CA ASN A 349 21.82 -6.07 16.84
C ASN A 349 20.65 -6.82 16.18
N VAL A 350 20.03 -6.22 15.15
CA VAL A 350 18.89 -6.80 14.44
C VAL A 350 19.33 -7.47 13.14
N LEU A 351 20.15 -6.78 12.34
CA LEU A 351 20.74 -7.31 11.10
C LEU A 351 22.15 -6.74 10.92
N SER A 352 23.06 -7.56 10.42
CA SER A 352 24.38 -7.14 9.95
C SER A 352 24.30 -6.45 8.57
N HIS A 353 25.38 -5.76 8.18
CA HIS A 353 25.49 -5.14 6.86
C HIS A 353 25.30 -6.15 5.72
N VAL A 354 25.89 -7.34 5.85
CA VAL A 354 25.80 -8.41 4.83
C VAL A 354 24.36 -8.93 4.71
N GLU A 355 23.64 -9.07 5.83
CA GLU A 355 22.25 -9.52 5.82
C GLU A 355 21.32 -8.47 5.18
N LEU A 356 21.55 -7.18 5.42
CA LEU A 356 20.81 -6.10 4.77
C LEU A 356 21.03 -6.09 3.26
N GLU A 357 22.29 -6.17 2.82
CA GLU A 357 22.65 -6.21 1.40
C GLU A 357 22.06 -7.44 0.71
N ALA A 358 22.08 -8.61 1.37
CA ALA A 358 21.45 -9.82 0.84
C ALA A 358 19.93 -9.69 0.73
N ARG A 359 19.26 -9.10 1.73
CA ARG A 359 17.81 -8.84 1.69
C ARG A 359 17.44 -7.87 0.56
N HIS A 360 18.21 -6.79 0.42
CA HIS A 360 18.05 -5.83 -0.67
C HIS A 360 18.14 -6.53 -2.04
N GLU A 361 19.16 -7.36 -2.25
CA GLU A 361 19.34 -8.13 -3.48
C GLU A 361 18.15 -9.08 -3.75
N ILE A 362 17.67 -9.78 -2.72
CA ILE A 362 16.50 -10.69 -2.82
C ILE A 362 15.24 -9.93 -3.22
N GLU A 363 14.98 -8.75 -2.63
CA GLU A 363 13.79 -7.95 -2.98
C GLU A 363 13.88 -7.37 -4.39
N LEU A 364 15.07 -6.95 -4.84
CA LEU A 364 15.29 -6.56 -6.24
C LEU A 364 15.04 -7.73 -7.20
N GLU A 365 15.54 -8.92 -6.87
CA GLU A 365 15.34 -10.12 -7.70
C GLU A 365 13.86 -10.52 -7.77
N LYS A 366 13.14 -10.45 -6.64
CA LYS A 366 11.68 -10.65 -6.60
C LYS A 366 10.98 -9.65 -7.51
N TYR A 367 11.33 -8.37 -7.44
CA TYR A 367 10.76 -7.34 -8.31
C TYR A 367 10.99 -7.66 -9.79
N ILE A 368 12.25 -7.94 -10.17
CA ILE A 368 12.62 -8.29 -11.55
C ILE A 368 11.79 -9.47 -12.04
N LYS A 369 11.71 -10.55 -11.26
CA LYS A 369 10.96 -11.76 -11.63
C LYS A 369 9.47 -11.46 -11.80
N ARG A 370 8.87 -10.68 -10.91
CA ARG A 370 7.44 -10.30 -11.00
C ARG A 370 7.14 -9.52 -12.27
N VAL A 371 7.87 -8.42 -12.52
CA VAL A 371 7.67 -7.60 -13.73
C VAL A 371 7.98 -8.41 -14.99
N GLN A 372 8.99 -9.29 -14.94
CA GLN A 372 9.32 -10.17 -16.07
C GLN A 372 8.18 -11.14 -16.38
N ILE A 373 7.57 -11.76 -15.37
CA ILE A 373 6.43 -12.67 -15.55
C ILE A 373 5.24 -11.92 -16.17
N GLU A 374 4.92 -10.73 -15.66
CA GLU A 374 3.85 -9.89 -16.22
C GLU A 374 4.13 -9.54 -17.69
N ALA A 375 5.33 -9.07 -18.01
CA ALA A 375 5.71 -8.75 -19.40
C ALA A 375 5.60 -9.97 -20.33
N ARG A 376 5.98 -11.16 -19.85
CA ARG A 376 5.87 -12.42 -20.61
C ARG A 376 4.40 -12.77 -20.88
N ILE A 377 3.56 -12.74 -19.85
CA ILE A 377 2.14 -13.04 -19.97
C ILE A 377 1.44 -12.03 -20.88
N MET A 378 1.76 -10.74 -20.76
CA MET A 378 1.22 -9.71 -21.66
C MET A 378 1.55 -10.02 -23.11
N GLY A 379 2.81 -10.32 -23.41
CA GLY A 379 3.23 -10.69 -24.77
C GLY A 379 2.57 -11.98 -25.27
N GLU A 380 2.48 -12.99 -24.42
CA GLU A 380 1.83 -14.27 -24.74
C GLU A 380 0.34 -14.08 -25.02
N LEU A 381 -0.40 -13.42 -24.13
CA LEU A 381 -1.84 -13.19 -24.28
C LEU A 381 -2.14 -12.33 -25.51
N CYS A 382 -1.35 -11.28 -25.76
CA CYS A 382 -1.49 -10.47 -26.96
C CYS A 382 -1.36 -11.31 -28.24
N THR A 383 -0.30 -12.14 -28.32
CA THR A 383 0.02 -12.89 -29.54
C THR A 383 -0.87 -14.11 -29.76
N SER A 384 -1.29 -14.79 -28.69
CA SER A 384 -2.02 -16.06 -28.78
C SER A 384 -3.54 -15.94 -28.61
N HIS A 385 -4.03 -14.92 -27.91
CA HIS A 385 -5.46 -14.76 -27.62
C HIS A 385 -6.04 -13.49 -28.28
N ILE A 386 -5.45 -12.32 -27.97
CA ILE A 386 -6.06 -11.03 -28.34
C ILE A 386 -5.95 -10.74 -29.84
N LEU A 387 -4.73 -10.77 -30.40
CA LEU A 387 -4.51 -10.45 -31.82
C LEU A 387 -5.24 -11.44 -32.75
N PRO A 388 -5.20 -12.77 -32.52
CA PRO A 388 -5.96 -13.71 -33.35
C PRO A 388 -7.47 -13.47 -33.30
N ALA A 389 -8.03 -13.20 -32.12
CA ALA A 389 -9.46 -12.88 -31.97
C ALA A 389 -9.84 -11.59 -32.72
N ALA A 390 -9.02 -10.53 -32.56
CA ALA A 390 -9.23 -9.26 -33.22
C ALA A 390 -9.14 -9.37 -34.76
N ILE A 391 -8.14 -10.08 -35.29
CA ILE A 391 -7.97 -10.32 -36.74
C ILE A 391 -9.14 -11.14 -37.28
N LYS A 392 -9.60 -12.16 -36.56
CA LYS A 392 -10.77 -12.95 -36.97
C LYS A 392 -12.01 -12.07 -37.11
N TYR A 393 -12.26 -11.20 -36.13
CA TYR A 393 -13.38 -10.27 -36.20
C TYR A 393 -13.19 -9.19 -37.28
N GLN A 394 -11.96 -8.72 -37.48
CA GLN A 394 -11.60 -7.81 -38.57
C GLN A 394 -11.97 -8.39 -39.93
N ASN A 395 -11.69 -9.67 -40.18
CA ASN A 395 -12.06 -10.35 -41.43
C ASN A 395 -13.57 -10.44 -41.64
N ILE A 396 -14.35 -10.60 -40.58
CA ILE A 396 -15.82 -10.60 -40.65
C ILE A 396 -16.33 -9.23 -41.10
N LEU A 397 -15.80 -8.15 -40.53
CA LEU A 397 -16.16 -6.79 -40.93
C LEU A 397 -15.77 -6.51 -42.39
N ILE A 398 -14.59 -6.97 -42.83
CA ILE A 398 -14.14 -6.86 -44.23
C ILE A 398 -15.14 -7.55 -45.16
N ASN A 399 -15.54 -8.79 -44.86
CA ASN A 399 -16.48 -9.54 -45.69
C ASN A 399 -17.87 -8.89 -45.71
N ASN A 400 -18.34 -8.36 -44.58
CA ASN A 400 -19.59 -7.61 -44.51
C ASN A 400 -19.55 -6.37 -45.43
N ILE A 401 -18.51 -5.55 -45.32
CA ILE A 401 -18.37 -4.33 -46.15
C ILE A 401 -18.27 -4.67 -47.64
N LYS A 402 -17.51 -5.71 -48.00
CA LYS A 402 -17.44 -6.20 -49.39
C LYS A 402 -18.81 -6.61 -49.91
N GLY A 403 -19.55 -7.41 -49.14
CA GLY A 403 -20.90 -7.86 -49.52
C GLY A 403 -21.88 -6.69 -49.69
N LEU A 404 -21.86 -5.70 -48.79
CA LEU A 404 -22.70 -4.49 -48.90
C LEU A 404 -22.36 -3.67 -50.16
N LYS A 405 -21.08 -3.58 -50.50
CA LYS A 405 -20.61 -2.92 -51.73
C LYS A 405 -21.03 -3.68 -52.99
N GLU A 406 -20.94 -5.01 -52.98
CA GLU A 406 -21.29 -5.87 -54.12
C GLU A 406 -22.78 -5.81 -54.47
N ILE A 407 -23.67 -5.66 -53.48
CA ILE A 407 -25.11 -5.48 -53.69
C ILE A 407 -25.50 -4.05 -54.09
N GLY A 408 -24.52 -3.14 -54.25
CA GLY A 408 -24.73 -1.79 -54.76
C GLY A 408 -25.15 -0.75 -53.72
N LEU A 409 -24.94 -0.99 -52.42
CA LEU A 409 -25.18 0.04 -51.40
C LEU A 409 -24.15 1.18 -51.50
N ALA A 410 -24.60 2.40 -51.25
CA ALA A 410 -23.75 3.59 -51.21
C ALA A 410 -22.80 3.55 -50.00
N GLU A 411 -21.63 4.18 -50.11
CA GLU A 411 -20.56 4.11 -49.09
C GLU A 411 -21.01 4.67 -47.72
N GLU A 412 -21.91 5.65 -47.73
CA GLU A 412 -22.52 6.24 -46.54
C GLU A 412 -23.30 5.20 -45.72
N SER A 413 -23.83 4.15 -46.38
CA SER A 413 -24.61 3.08 -45.74
C SER A 413 -23.76 2.15 -44.89
N PHE A 414 -22.43 2.12 -45.11
CA PHE A 414 -21.49 1.29 -44.35
C PHE A 414 -20.30 2.06 -43.78
N ALA A 415 -20.42 3.39 -43.68
CA ALA A 415 -19.37 4.26 -43.15
C ALA A 415 -18.98 3.90 -41.70
N ASN A 416 -19.95 3.57 -40.85
CA ASN A 416 -19.72 3.18 -39.47
C ASN A 416 -18.93 1.86 -39.36
N GLN A 417 -19.27 0.85 -40.19
CA GLN A 417 -18.58 -0.43 -40.26
C GLN A 417 -17.12 -0.22 -40.69
N LYS A 418 -16.90 0.64 -41.70
CA LYS A 418 -15.56 1.03 -42.14
C LYS A 418 -14.77 1.73 -41.03
N GLN A 419 -15.39 2.62 -40.25
CA GLN A 419 -14.74 3.30 -39.13
C GLN A 419 -14.33 2.32 -38.02
N ILE A 420 -15.19 1.36 -37.65
CA ILE A 420 -14.86 0.31 -36.68
C ILE A 420 -13.69 -0.54 -37.19
N LEU A 421 -13.73 -0.93 -38.47
CA LEU A 421 -12.66 -1.70 -39.10
C LEU A 421 -11.30 -0.97 -39.04
N VAL A 422 -11.28 0.33 -39.34
CA VAL A 422 -10.07 1.17 -39.27
C VAL A 422 -9.52 1.21 -37.84
N LYS A 423 -10.38 1.45 -36.83
CA LYS A 423 -9.96 1.47 -35.41
C LYS A 423 -9.40 0.14 -34.94
N ILE A 424 -10.05 -0.97 -35.30
CA ILE A 424 -9.55 -2.32 -34.99
C ILE A 424 -8.17 -2.52 -35.63
N SER A 425 -8.01 -2.15 -36.91
CA SER A 425 -6.72 -2.28 -37.60
C SER A 425 -5.62 -1.46 -36.93
N GLU A 426 -5.92 -0.24 -36.50
CA GLU A 426 -4.98 0.62 -35.79
C GLU A 426 -4.52 -0.02 -34.48
N HIS A 427 -5.46 -0.48 -33.65
CA HIS A 427 -5.14 -1.09 -32.37
C HIS A 427 -4.40 -2.43 -32.52
N ILE A 428 -4.75 -3.27 -33.51
CA ILE A 428 -3.99 -4.48 -33.84
C ILE A 428 -2.52 -4.14 -34.15
N ASN A 429 -2.29 -3.16 -35.02
CA ASN A 429 -0.94 -2.75 -35.42
C ASN A 429 -0.14 -2.22 -34.22
N LYS A 430 -0.76 -1.37 -33.38
CA LYS A 430 -0.12 -0.82 -32.19
C LYS A 430 0.21 -1.90 -31.15
N VAL A 431 -0.71 -2.82 -30.87
CA VAL A 431 -0.45 -3.94 -29.94
C VAL A 431 0.71 -4.78 -30.46
N SER A 432 0.72 -5.15 -31.74
CA SER A 432 1.79 -5.96 -32.33
C SER A 432 3.17 -5.28 -32.21
N ASP A 433 3.27 -4.00 -32.59
CA ASP A 433 4.51 -3.22 -32.54
C ASP A 433 5.01 -3.03 -31.10
N LEU A 434 4.12 -2.66 -30.17
CA LEU A 434 4.49 -2.45 -28.77
C LEU A 434 4.94 -3.74 -28.08
N VAL A 435 4.27 -4.87 -28.35
CA VAL A 435 4.66 -6.17 -27.80
C VAL A 435 6.04 -6.59 -28.29
N GLU A 436 6.34 -6.42 -29.58
CA GLU A 436 7.67 -6.73 -30.13
C GLU A 436 8.75 -5.87 -29.44
N LYS A 437 8.51 -4.56 -29.32
CA LYS A 437 9.43 -3.63 -28.65
C LYS A 437 9.64 -3.98 -27.18
N MET A 438 8.57 -4.31 -26.45
CA MET A 438 8.64 -4.75 -25.05
C MET A 438 9.48 -6.03 -24.92
N ILE A 439 9.34 -6.99 -25.84
CA ILE A 439 10.15 -8.21 -25.85
C ILE A 439 11.63 -7.89 -26.06
N GLN A 440 11.97 -6.96 -26.95
CA GLN A 440 13.36 -6.54 -27.16
C GLN A 440 13.92 -5.80 -25.94
N ALA A 441 13.17 -4.85 -25.36
CA ALA A 441 13.58 -4.15 -24.14
C ALA A 441 13.84 -5.15 -22.99
N ARG A 442 12.98 -6.16 -22.85
CA ARG A 442 13.19 -7.25 -21.87
C ARG A 442 14.47 -8.04 -22.16
N LYS A 443 14.82 -8.32 -23.42
CA LYS A 443 16.09 -9.00 -23.76
C LYS A 443 17.30 -8.17 -23.32
N ILE A 444 17.28 -6.87 -23.59
CA ILE A 444 18.33 -5.94 -23.17
C ILE A 444 18.45 -5.91 -21.64
N ALA A 445 17.32 -5.74 -20.93
CA ALA A 445 17.31 -5.73 -19.47
C ALA A 445 17.83 -7.04 -18.85
N ASN A 446 17.56 -8.20 -19.47
CA ASN A 446 18.07 -9.49 -18.99
C ASN A 446 19.59 -9.64 -19.08
N ALA A 447 20.23 -8.96 -20.04
CA ALA A 447 21.67 -9.02 -20.22
C ALA A 447 22.46 -8.23 -19.15
N ILE A 448 21.78 -7.36 -18.39
CA ILE A 448 22.39 -6.60 -17.29
C ILE A 448 22.79 -7.59 -16.19
N THR A 449 24.00 -7.47 -15.62
CA THR A 449 24.47 -8.38 -14.56
C THR A 449 24.07 -7.89 -13.16
N ASN A 450 24.30 -6.62 -12.87
CA ASN A 450 23.96 -5.99 -11.59
C ASN A 450 22.44 -5.93 -11.40
N SER A 451 21.94 -6.49 -10.29
CA SER A 451 20.50 -6.61 -10.03
C SER A 451 19.81 -5.27 -9.79
N ARG A 452 20.46 -4.31 -9.14
CA ARG A 452 19.89 -2.96 -8.97
C ARG A 452 19.66 -2.29 -10.32
N THR A 453 20.69 -2.25 -11.17
CA THR A 453 20.58 -1.67 -12.52
C THR A 453 19.55 -2.43 -13.37
N LYS A 454 19.50 -3.76 -13.25
CA LYS A 454 18.50 -4.59 -13.93
C LYS A 454 17.08 -4.28 -13.46
N ALA A 455 16.85 -4.14 -12.16
CA ALA A 455 15.53 -3.81 -11.61
C ALA A 455 15.05 -2.44 -12.09
N ILE A 456 15.93 -1.44 -12.08
CA ILE A 456 15.66 -0.09 -12.63
C ILE A 456 15.34 -0.17 -14.13
N ALA A 457 16.08 -0.98 -14.91
CA ALA A 457 15.80 -1.17 -16.33
C ALA A 457 14.43 -1.85 -16.57
N TYR A 458 14.08 -2.87 -15.78
CA TYR A 458 12.75 -3.49 -15.84
C TYR A 458 11.63 -2.52 -15.48
N GLN A 459 11.86 -1.64 -14.52
CA GLN A 459 10.92 -0.61 -14.13
C GLN A 459 10.76 0.45 -15.24
N SER A 460 11.83 1.17 -15.57
CA SER A 460 11.76 2.33 -16.47
C SER A 460 11.66 1.96 -17.96
N GLN A 461 12.35 0.92 -18.41
CA GLN A 461 12.47 0.60 -19.84
C GLN A 461 11.52 -0.52 -20.29
N VAL A 462 10.86 -1.23 -19.35
CA VAL A 462 9.90 -2.30 -19.68
C VAL A 462 8.51 -1.97 -19.16
N LYS A 463 8.35 -1.81 -17.84
CA LYS A 463 7.04 -1.58 -17.22
C LYS A 463 6.45 -0.23 -17.66
N ASP A 464 7.10 0.87 -17.30
CA ASP A 464 6.61 2.23 -17.57
C ASP A 464 6.44 2.50 -19.06
N GLN A 465 7.34 1.98 -19.89
CA GLN A 465 7.35 2.25 -21.32
C GLN A 465 6.26 1.51 -22.10
N TYR A 466 5.82 0.33 -21.65
CA TYR A 466 5.00 -0.56 -22.48
C TYR A 466 3.71 -1.05 -21.83
N PHE A 467 3.65 -1.25 -20.51
CA PHE A 467 2.52 -1.98 -19.91
C PHE A 467 1.19 -1.24 -20.13
N ASP A 468 1.13 0.04 -19.75
CA ASP A 468 -0.11 0.82 -19.87
C ASP A 468 -0.48 1.09 -21.33
N ALA A 469 0.50 1.30 -22.21
CA ALA A 469 0.27 1.53 -23.64
C ALA A 469 -0.31 0.28 -24.33
N ILE A 470 0.25 -0.90 -24.06
CA ILE A 470 -0.28 -2.17 -24.60
C ILE A 470 -1.67 -2.40 -24.04
N ARG A 471 -1.84 -2.26 -22.72
CA ARG A 471 -3.14 -2.42 -22.06
C ARG A 471 -4.20 -1.53 -22.66
N TYR A 472 -3.90 -0.24 -22.86
CA TYR A 472 -4.83 0.71 -23.46
C TYR A 472 -5.39 0.20 -24.78
N HIS A 473 -4.53 -0.26 -25.70
CA HIS A 473 -4.99 -0.74 -26.99
C HIS A 473 -5.73 -2.08 -26.91
N VAL A 474 -5.32 -2.98 -26.01
CA VAL A 474 -6.04 -4.25 -25.76
C VAL A 474 -7.44 -3.98 -25.19
N ASP A 475 -7.56 -3.10 -24.20
CA ASP A 475 -8.85 -2.73 -23.60
C ASP A 475 -9.77 -2.03 -24.61
N LYS A 476 -9.22 -1.27 -25.58
CA LYS A 476 -10.00 -0.74 -26.71
C LYS A 476 -10.45 -1.82 -27.68
N LEU A 477 -9.62 -2.84 -27.94
CA LEU A 477 -10.02 -3.99 -28.75
C LEU A 477 -11.15 -4.78 -28.07
N GLU A 478 -11.13 -4.95 -26.74
CA GLU A 478 -12.19 -5.62 -25.97
C GLU A 478 -13.58 -5.01 -26.22
N LEU A 479 -13.63 -3.68 -26.37
CA LEU A 479 -14.86 -2.93 -26.64
C LEU A 479 -15.36 -3.06 -28.09
N LEU A 480 -14.43 -3.20 -29.04
CA LEU A 480 -14.74 -3.21 -30.47
C LEU A 480 -15.00 -4.61 -31.00
N VAL A 481 -14.33 -5.63 -30.44
CA VAL A 481 -14.47 -7.02 -30.83
C VAL A 481 -15.73 -7.61 -30.21
N ALA A 482 -16.57 -8.25 -31.02
CA ALA A 482 -17.79 -8.86 -30.53
C ALA A 482 -17.50 -9.96 -29.49
N ASP A 483 -18.33 -10.01 -28.45
CA ASP A 483 -18.14 -10.81 -27.24
C ASP A 483 -17.86 -12.29 -27.50
N GLN A 484 -18.58 -12.89 -28.46
CA GLN A 484 -18.42 -14.30 -28.86
C GLN A 484 -17.02 -14.65 -29.41
N TYR A 485 -16.23 -13.65 -29.81
CA TYR A 485 -14.85 -13.85 -30.28
C TYR A 485 -13.82 -13.51 -29.19
N TRP A 486 -14.22 -12.83 -28.13
CA TRP A 486 -13.33 -12.43 -27.05
C TRP A 486 -13.14 -13.59 -26.08
N GLN A 487 -11.90 -14.06 -25.95
CA GLN A 487 -11.61 -15.30 -25.21
C GLN A 487 -11.41 -15.10 -23.71
N LEU A 488 -11.07 -13.89 -23.27
CA LEU A 488 -10.81 -13.62 -21.85
C LEU A 488 -12.11 -13.22 -21.15
N PRO A 489 -12.36 -13.69 -19.92
CA PRO A 489 -13.46 -13.18 -19.12
C PRO A 489 -13.35 -11.68 -18.94
N LYS A 490 -14.46 -10.97 -19.13
CA LYS A 490 -14.52 -9.51 -18.94
C LYS A 490 -14.66 -9.19 -17.46
N TYR A 491 -14.25 -7.99 -17.06
CA TYR A 491 -14.36 -7.59 -15.64
C TYR A 491 -15.80 -7.65 -15.13
N ARG A 492 -16.80 -7.29 -15.96
CA ARG A 492 -18.22 -7.42 -15.58
C ARG A 492 -18.61 -8.85 -15.17
N GLU A 493 -17.94 -9.84 -15.73
CA GLU A 493 -18.18 -11.25 -15.48
C GLU A 493 -17.50 -11.67 -14.18
N MET A 494 -16.22 -11.34 -14.05
CA MET A 494 -15.43 -11.71 -12.86
C MET A 494 -15.89 -11.00 -11.58
N LEU A 495 -16.40 -9.77 -11.68
CA LEU A 495 -16.77 -8.95 -10.53
C LEU A 495 -18.24 -9.12 -10.11
N PHE A 496 -19.14 -9.42 -11.05
CA PHE A 496 -20.59 -9.37 -10.78
C PHE A 496 -21.38 -10.62 -11.14
N LEU A 497 -20.89 -11.52 -12.00
CA LEU A 497 -21.60 -12.78 -12.23
C LEU A 497 -21.44 -13.66 -10.99
N ARG A 498 -22.58 -14.05 -10.41
CA ARG A 498 -22.67 -14.81 -9.15
C ARG A 498 -23.16 -16.22 -9.39
#